data_AF-A0A528JNW3-F1
#
_entry.id   AF-A0A528JNW3-F1
#
_cell.length_a   1.000
_cell.length_b   1.000
_cell.length_c   1.000
_cell.angle_alpha   90.00
_cell.angle_beta   90.00
_cell.angle_gamma   90.00
#
_symmetry.space_group_name_H-M   'P 1'
#
loop_
_entity.id
_entity.type
_entity.pdbx_description
1 polymer ?
#
loop_
_entity_poly.entity_id
_entity_poly.type
_entity_poly.pdbx_seq_one_letter_code
_entity_poly.pdbx_strand_id
1 'polypeptide(L)'
;AWLAGDVTLDLADLKPAELVTCAYVLDEIGPASLPKLIDRLWHLTDDTLLVVEPGTPAGWQRILAVRRQLIEAGAHVLAPCPHEAPCPLAPPDWCHFSRRVARSRLHRLAKDADVPWEDEKFIYVAASRQAAPSRAARVIAPPKSGSGKVLLKLCEKDGSAGEKLFTKRDGDAFRLARRLDWGDTG
;
A
#
# COMPACT_ATOMS: atom_id res chain seq x y z
N ALA A 1 -25.03 -10.47 -0.08
CA ALA A 1 -26.12 -9.66 -0.67
C ALA A 1 -25.59 -8.27 -0.95
N TRP A 2 -26.08 -7.59 -1.98
CA TRP A 2 -25.73 -6.18 -2.25
C TRP A 2 -26.60 -5.27 -1.39
N LEU A 3 -26.01 -4.24 -0.80
CA LEU A 3 -26.69 -3.22 0.00
C LEU A 3 -26.46 -1.86 -0.66
N ALA A 4 -27.53 -1.10 -0.87
CA ALA A 4 -27.43 0.28 -1.31
C ALA A 4 -27.37 1.20 -0.08
N GLY A 5 -26.47 2.17 -0.09
CA GLY A 5 -26.32 3.14 1.00
C GLY A 5 -25.15 4.09 0.79
N ASP A 6 -25.14 5.18 1.54
CA ASP A 6 -24.03 6.11 1.66
C ASP A 6 -23.04 5.56 2.71
N VAL A 7 -21.82 5.23 2.28
CA VAL A 7 -20.77 4.68 3.15
C VAL A 7 -20.43 5.62 4.33
N THR A 8 -20.71 6.92 4.21
CA THR A 8 -20.50 7.92 5.26
C THR A 8 -21.65 8.02 6.26
N LEU A 9 -22.77 7.32 6.05
CA LEU A 9 -23.96 7.36 6.90
C LEU A 9 -24.45 5.95 7.29
N ASP A 10 -24.58 5.04 6.31
CA ASP A 10 -25.41 3.83 6.36
C ASP A 10 -24.64 2.56 6.77
N LEU A 11 -23.56 2.71 7.55
CA LEU A 11 -22.76 1.57 8.05
C LEU A 11 -23.18 1.06 9.43
N ALA A 12 -24.04 1.78 10.16
CA ALA A 12 -24.28 1.54 11.58
C ALA A 12 -24.92 0.17 11.91
N ASP A 13 -25.76 -0.35 11.01
CA ASP A 13 -26.52 -1.59 11.24
C ASP A 13 -25.82 -2.83 10.64
N LEU A 14 -24.62 -2.65 10.07
CA LEU A 14 -23.86 -3.77 9.54
C LEU A 14 -23.25 -4.59 10.67
N LYS A 15 -23.23 -5.91 10.49
CA LYS A 15 -22.51 -6.80 11.39
C LYS A 15 -21.01 -6.70 11.12
N PRO A 16 -20.16 -6.79 12.15
CA PRO A 16 -18.73 -6.93 11.96
C PRO A 16 -18.37 -8.12 11.08
N ALA A 17 -17.22 -8.03 10.41
CA ALA A 17 -16.69 -9.04 9.52
C ALA A 17 -15.19 -9.27 9.78
N GLU A 18 -14.72 -10.50 9.55
CA GLU A 18 -13.29 -10.86 9.67
C GLU A 18 -12.42 -10.05 8.70
N LEU A 19 -12.95 -9.69 7.53
CA LEU A 19 -12.28 -8.85 6.55
C LEU A 19 -13.20 -7.73 6.08
N VAL A 20 -12.74 -6.49 6.23
CA VAL A 20 -13.35 -5.29 5.64
C VAL A 20 -12.41 -4.70 4.61
N THR A 21 -12.92 -4.36 3.43
CA THR A 21 -12.14 -3.75 2.35
C THR A 21 -12.72 -2.42 1.95
N CYS A 22 -11.87 -1.40 1.79
CA CYS A 22 -12.22 -0.10 1.22
C CYS A 22 -11.23 0.21 0.10
N ALA A 23 -11.65 0.11 -1.15
CA ALA A 23 -10.75 0.19 -2.30
C ALA A 23 -11.25 1.23 -3.30
N TYR A 24 -10.43 2.25 -3.55
CA TYR A 24 -10.72 3.35 -4.48
C TYR A 24 -12.02 4.09 -4.13
N VAL A 25 -12.16 4.45 -2.85
CA VAL A 25 -13.35 5.15 -2.32
C VAL A 25 -12.96 6.45 -1.62
N LEU A 26 -11.79 6.54 -0.99
CA LEU A 26 -11.49 7.67 -0.10
C LEU A 26 -11.25 8.98 -0.86
N ASP A 27 -10.95 8.92 -2.16
CA ASP A 27 -10.88 10.10 -3.02
C ASP A 27 -12.25 10.67 -3.42
N GLU A 28 -13.31 9.88 -3.31
CA GLU A 28 -14.69 10.29 -3.56
C GLU A 28 -15.35 10.92 -2.32
N ILE A 29 -14.74 10.73 -1.14
CA ILE A 29 -15.26 11.22 0.14
C ILE A 29 -14.64 12.56 0.51
N GLY A 30 -15.50 13.50 0.93
CA GLY A 30 -15.06 14.80 1.45
C GLY A 30 -14.04 14.65 2.59
N PRO A 31 -12.91 15.38 2.58
CA PRO A 31 -11.81 15.17 3.54
C PRO A 31 -12.21 15.20 5.02
N ALA A 32 -13.22 16.00 5.37
CA ALA A 32 -13.74 16.10 6.74
C ALA A 32 -14.47 14.83 7.22
N SER A 33 -15.01 14.03 6.30
CA SER A 33 -15.74 12.80 6.61
C SER A 33 -14.83 11.58 6.73
N LEU A 34 -13.60 11.66 6.22
CA LEU A 34 -12.66 10.53 6.18
C LEU A 34 -12.36 9.93 7.56
N PRO A 35 -12.02 10.71 8.61
CA PRO A 35 -11.69 10.11 9.91
C PRO A 35 -12.85 9.30 10.47
N LYS A 36 -14.07 9.84 10.42
CA LYS A 36 -15.28 9.16 10.91
C LYS A 36 -15.59 7.89 10.10
N LEU A 37 -15.34 7.90 8.79
CA LEU A 37 -15.50 6.72 7.95
C LEU A 37 -14.52 5.62 8.37
N ILE A 38 -13.24 5.96 8.54
CA ILE A 38 -12.20 5.00 8.96
C ILE A 38 -12.51 4.40 10.34
N ASP A 39 -12.98 5.21 11.30
CA ASP A 39 -13.39 4.71 12.61
C ASP A 39 -14.52 3.68 12.51
N ARG A 40 -15.51 3.94 11.65
CA ARG A 40 -16.64 3.01 11.43
C ARG A 40 -16.21 1.73 10.74
N LEU A 41 -15.39 1.84 9.69
CA LEU A 41 -14.84 0.66 9.00
C LEU A 41 -14.02 -0.19 9.97
N TRP A 42 -13.21 0.44 10.82
CA TRP A 42 -12.45 -0.27 11.85
C TRP A 42 -13.37 -0.94 12.87
N HIS A 43 -14.41 -0.26 13.36
CA HIS A 43 -15.39 -0.86 14.27
C HIS A 43 -16.10 -2.09 13.67
N LEU A 44 -16.34 -2.11 12.37
CA LEU A 44 -16.90 -3.25 11.64
C LEU A 44 -15.88 -4.35 11.32
N THR A 45 -14.62 -4.21 11.75
CA THR A 45 -13.55 -5.16 11.46
C THR A 45 -13.22 -6.02 12.69
N ASP A 46 -13.52 -7.31 12.60
CA ASP A 46 -13.20 -8.32 13.62
C ASP A 46 -11.75 -8.82 13.54
N ASP A 47 -11.14 -8.77 12.35
CA ASP A 47 -9.71 -9.06 12.19
C ASP A 47 -8.99 -8.03 11.34
N THR A 48 -9.18 -8.02 10.01
CA THR A 48 -8.34 -7.23 9.09
C THR A 48 -9.13 -6.17 8.30
N LEU A 49 -8.61 -4.94 8.29
CA LEU A 49 -9.06 -3.85 7.43
C LEU A 49 -8.02 -3.60 6.34
N LEU A 50 -8.42 -3.74 5.08
CA LEU A 50 -7.61 -3.43 3.91
C LEU A 50 -8.14 -2.17 3.22
N VAL A 51 -7.30 -1.13 3.14
CA VAL A 51 -7.60 0.11 2.44
C VAL A 51 -6.68 0.26 1.24
N VAL A 52 -7.23 0.47 0.04
CA VAL A 52 -6.50 0.61 -1.23
C VAL A 52 -6.88 1.92 -1.90
N GLU A 53 -5.89 2.64 -2.42
CA GLU A 53 -6.05 3.94 -3.09
C GLU A 53 -5.18 4.03 -4.35
N PRO A 54 -5.49 4.96 -5.28
CA PRO A 54 -4.60 5.27 -6.39
C PRO A 54 -3.18 5.62 -5.91
N GLY A 55 -2.16 5.08 -6.57
CA GLY A 55 -0.74 5.22 -6.21
C GLY A 55 -0.16 6.59 -6.58
N THR A 56 -0.86 7.65 -6.21
CA THR A 56 -0.53 9.06 -6.42
C THR A 56 -0.01 9.68 -5.13
N PRO A 57 0.66 10.86 -5.18
CA PRO A 57 1.02 11.59 -3.96
C PRO A 57 -0.17 11.87 -3.03
N ALA A 58 -1.35 12.18 -3.59
CA ALA A 58 -2.57 12.42 -2.81
C ALA A 58 -3.10 11.13 -2.15
N GLY A 59 -3.12 10.01 -2.89
CA GLY A 59 -3.49 8.70 -2.33
C GLY A 59 -2.51 8.24 -1.26
N TRP A 60 -1.22 8.51 -1.42
CA TRP A 60 -0.21 8.25 -0.39
C TRP A 60 -0.49 9.04 0.89
N GLN A 61 -0.81 10.33 0.80
CA GLN A 61 -1.17 11.14 1.96
C GLN A 61 -2.43 10.62 2.67
N ARG A 62 -3.47 10.21 1.92
CA ARG A 62 -4.66 9.57 2.50
C ARG A 62 -4.31 8.28 3.23
N ILE A 63 -3.54 7.38 2.62
CA ILE A 63 -3.12 6.12 3.25
C ILE A 63 -2.26 6.38 4.50
N LEU A 64 -1.38 7.38 4.50
CA LEU A 64 -0.62 7.74 5.70
C LEU A 64 -1.53 8.24 6.84
N ALA A 65 -2.55 9.04 6.52
CA ALA A 65 -3.53 9.50 7.50
C ALA A 65 -4.35 8.33 8.08
N VAL A 66 -4.84 7.43 7.22
CA VAL A 66 -5.54 6.19 7.62
C VAL A 66 -4.65 5.34 8.50
N ARG A 67 -3.41 5.06 8.07
CA ARG A 67 -2.44 4.26 8.82
C ARG A 67 -2.19 4.83 10.21
N ARG A 68 -1.98 6.14 10.31
CA ARG A 68 -1.76 6.80 11.61
C ARG A 68 -2.98 6.62 12.52
N GLN A 69 -4.17 6.90 12.02
CA GLN A 69 -5.42 6.78 12.78
C GLN A 69 -5.66 5.34 13.27
N LEU A 70 -5.42 4.34 12.43
CA LEU A 70 -5.56 2.93 12.81
C LEU A 70 -4.55 2.52 13.89
N ILE A 71 -3.29 2.94 13.79
CA ILE A 71 -2.28 2.69 14.83
C ILE A 71 -2.69 3.37 16.15
N GLU A 72 -3.14 4.63 16.09
CA GLU A 72 -3.65 5.35 17.27
C GLU A 72 -4.87 4.66 17.90
N ALA A 73 -5.69 3.97 17.09
CA ALA A 73 -6.81 3.13 17.52
C ALA A 73 -6.41 1.70 17.95
N GLY A 74 -5.11 1.43 18.09
CA GLY A 74 -4.57 0.15 18.58
C GLY A 74 -4.47 -0.96 17.53
N ALA A 75 -4.61 -0.64 16.24
CA ALA A 75 -4.43 -1.62 15.17
C ALA A 75 -2.95 -1.93 14.94
N HIS A 76 -2.65 -3.18 14.61
CA HIS A 76 -1.32 -3.60 14.18
C HIS A 76 -1.20 -3.48 12.66
N VAL A 77 -0.12 -2.89 12.16
CA VAL A 77 0.10 -2.83 10.71
C VAL A 77 0.54 -4.21 10.21
N LEU A 78 -0.31 -4.87 9.41
CA LEU A 78 -0.01 -6.15 8.78
C LEU A 78 0.86 -5.97 7.53
N ALA A 79 0.54 -4.99 6.70
CA ALA A 79 1.25 -4.68 5.46
C ALA A 79 0.91 -3.25 4.97
N PRO A 80 1.67 -2.65 4.03
CA PRO A 80 2.95 -3.11 3.48
C PRO A 80 4.17 -2.55 4.23
N CYS A 81 3.97 -1.63 5.19
CA CYS A 81 5.05 -1.04 5.96
C CYS A 81 5.63 -2.07 6.95
N PRO A 82 6.96 -2.24 7.00
CA PRO A 82 7.59 -3.20 7.90
C PRO A 82 7.71 -2.73 9.36
N HIS A 83 7.16 -1.55 9.64
CA HIS A 83 7.23 -0.85 10.93
C HIS A 83 5.93 -0.08 11.19
N GLU A 84 5.79 0.41 12.42
CA GLU A 84 4.69 1.29 12.86
C GLU A 84 5.12 2.74 13.10
N ALA A 85 6.43 3.02 13.06
CA ALA A 85 6.96 4.40 13.07
C ALA A 85 6.36 5.27 11.93
N PRO A 86 6.42 6.62 12.03
CA PRO A 86 6.06 7.50 10.92
C PRO A 86 6.76 7.10 9.62
N CYS A 87 6.10 7.30 8.47
CA CYS A 87 6.70 6.97 7.18
C CYS A 87 7.96 7.84 6.94
N PRO A 88 9.12 7.25 6.58
CA PRO A 88 10.36 8.01 6.38
C PRO A 88 10.40 8.82 5.09
N LEU A 89 9.48 8.59 4.15
CA LEU A 89 9.48 9.29 2.88
C LEU A 89 8.85 10.67 3.02
N ALA A 90 9.38 11.63 2.27
CA ALA A 90 8.87 12.99 2.19
C ALA A 90 8.76 13.44 0.73
N PRO A 91 7.87 14.40 0.40
CA PRO A 91 7.79 14.97 -0.93
C PRO A 91 9.16 15.43 -1.45
N PRO A 92 9.45 15.27 -2.76
CA PRO A 92 8.53 14.85 -3.83
C PRO A 92 8.39 13.31 -3.96
N ASP A 93 8.99 12.53 -3.07
CA ASP A 93 8.93 11.08 -3.09
C ASP A 93 7.67 10.55 -2.39
N TRP A 94 7.13 9.42 -2.89
CA TRP A 94 5.96 8.77 -2.29
C TRP A 94 6.00 7.26 -2.50
N CYS A 95 5.53 6.52 -1.49
CA CYS A 95 5.50 5.07 -1.58
C CYS A 95 4.27 4.60 -2.36
N HIS A 96 4.47 3.68 -3.30
CA HIS A 96 3.39 3.02 -4.03
C HIS A 96 3.89 1.69 -4.59
N PHE A 97 2.96 0.92 -5.16
CA PHE A 97 3.21 -0.23 -6.01
C PHE A 97 2.88 0.13 -7.46
N SER A 98 3.38 -0.69 -8.39
CA SER A 98 2.99 -0.66 -9.79
C SER A 98 2.72 -2.08 -10.26
N ARG A 99 1.59 -2.26 -10.97
CA ARG A 99 1.25 -3.53 -11.60
C ARG A 99 0.83 -3.30 -13.04
N ARG A 100 1.38 -4.12 -13.92
CA ARG A 100 1.02 -4.11 -15.33
C ARG A 100 -0.30 -4.82 -15.53
N VAL A 101 -1.31 -4.10 -16.01
CA VAL A 101 -2.64 -4.63 -16.32
C VAL A 101 -2.91 -4.54 -17.82
N ALA A 102 -3.71 -5.47 -18.35
CA ALA A 102 -4.11 -5.45 -19.75
C ALA A 102 -5.13 -4.35 -19.98
N ARG A 103 -4.95 -3.52 -21.01
CA ARG A 103 -5.97 -2.56 -21.44
C ARG A 103 -7.14 -3.30 -22.06
N SER A 104 -8.35 -3.02 -21.58
CA SER A 104 -9.57 -3.53 -22.19
C SER A 104 -9.71 -3.00 -23.63
N ARG A 105 -10.39 -3.76 -24.50
CA ARG A 105 -10.64 -3.37 -25.90
C ARG A 105 -11.36 -2.02 -26.02
N LEU A 106 -12.24 -1.72 -25.07
CA LEU A 106 -12.98 -0.46 -24.95
C LEU A 106 -12.06 0.71 -24.58
N HIS A 107 -11.09 0.50 -23.69
CA HIS A 107 -10.08 1.51 -23.34
C HIS A 107 -9.14 1.83 -24.50
N ARG A 108 -8.77 0.84 -25.32
CA ARG A 108 -7.93 1.05 -26.51
C ARG A 108 -8.63 1.91 -27.57
N LEU A 109 -9.92 1.67 -27.78
CA LEU A 109 -10.74 2.42 -28.75
C LEU A 109 -11.03 3.85 -28.30
N ALA A 110 -11.13 4.10 -27.00
CA ALA A 110 -11.45 5.43 -26.45
C ALA A 110 -10.24 6.35 -26.28
N LYS A 111 -9.01 5.82 -26.18
CA LYS A 111 -7.80 6.58 -25.82
C LYS A 111 -6.69 6.57 -26.88
N ASP A 112 -6.96 6.06 -28.08
CA ASP A 112 -6.02 6.00 -29.21
C ASP A 112 -4.61 5.54 -28.80
N ALA A 113 -4.56 4.45 -28.03
CA ALA A 113 -3.39 4.09 -27.23
C ALA A 113 -2.63 2.89 -27.81
N ASP A 114 -1.35 3.09 -28.18
CA ASP A 114 -0.50 2.17 -28.97
C ASP A 114 -0.08 0.85 -28.32
N VAL A 115 -0.21 0.71 -26.99
CA VAL A 115 0.23 -0.50 -26.27
C VAL A 115 -0.93 -1.19 -25.53
N PRO A 116 -0.97 -2.53 -25.50
CA PRO A 116 -2.10 -3.29 -24.97
C PRO A 116 -2.13 -3.40 -23.44
N TRP A 117 -1.28 -2.66 -22.73
CA TRP A 117 -1.14 -2.69 -21.28
C TRP A 117 -0.92 -1.29 -20.70
N GLU A 118 -1.21 -1.13 -19.42
CA GLU A 118 -0.87 0.04 -18.63
C GLU A 118 -0.31 -0.37 -17.28
N ASP A 119 0.57 0.45 -16.72
CA ASP A 119 1.12 0.25 -15.39
C ASP A 119 0.22 1.01 -14.40
N GLU A 120 -0.68 0.28 -13.74
CA GLU A 120 -1.57 0.80 -12.73
C GLU A 120 -0.82 0.95 -11.41
N LYS A 121 -0.78 2.20 -10.91
CA LYS A 121 -0.15 2.52 -9.63
C LYS A 121 -1.19 2.50 -8.53
N PHE A 122 -0.90 1.81 -7.45
CA PHE A 122 -1.77 1.76 -6.27
C PHE A 122 -0.95 1.82 -4.99
N ILE A 123 -1.60 2.16 -3.90
CA ILE A 123 -1.04 2.11 -2.55
C ILE A 123 -2.10 1.49 -1.63
N TYR A 124 -1.67 0.79 -0.59
CA TYR A 124 -2.59 0.23 0.39
C TYR A 124 -2.01 0.25 1.80
N VAL A 125 -2.89 0.04 2.78
CA VAL A 125 -2.54 -0.37 4.14
C VAL A 125 -3.47 -1.51 4.56
N ALA A 126 -2.90 -2.55 5.15
CA ALA A 126 -3.62 -3.62 5.82
C ALA A 126 -3.33 -3.51 7.33
N ALA A 127 -4.38 -3.37 8.13
CA ALA A 127 -4.29 -3.29 9.58
C ALA A 127 -5.10 -4.44 10.21
N SER A 128 -4.56 -5.09 11.23
CA SER A 128 -5.18 -6.24 11.89
C SER A 128 -5.38 -5.99 13.38
N ARG A 129 -6.39 -6.65 13.96
CA ARG A 129 -6.60 -6.76 15.42
C ARG A 129 -5.51 -7.58 16.10
N GLN A 130 -4.84 -8.45 15.35
CA GLN A 130 -3.80 -9.33 15.85
C GLN A 130 -2.41 -8.77 15.56
N ALA A 131 -1.47 -9.04 16.46
CA ALA A 131 -0.09 -8.65 16.28
C ALA A 131 0.49 -9.28 15.01
N ALA A 132 1.02 -8.44 14.12
CA ALA A 132 1.68 -8.91 12.92
C ALA A 132 3.02 -9.59 13.28
N PRO A 133 3.40 -10.71 12.62
CA PRO A 133 4.74 -11.24 12.72
C PRO A 133 5.78 -10.20 12.27
N SER A 134 7.05 -10.40 12.61
CA SER A 134 8.12 -9.51 12.16
C SER A 134 8.11 -9.38 10.64
N ARG A 135 7.98 -8.16 10.14
CA ARG A 135 7.91 -7.83 8.71
C ARG A 135 9.32 -7.60 8.18
N ALA A 136 9.69 -8.19 7.04
CA ALA A 136 10.98 -7.96 6.40
C ALA A 136 11.04 -6.57 5.72
N ALA A 137 12.25 -6.06 5.46
CA ALA A 137 12.40 -4.80 4.74
C ALA A 137 11.73 -4.89 3.37
N ARG A 138 11.19 -3.77 2.87
CA ARG A 138 10.45 -3.75 1.60
C ARG A 138 11.19 -2.94 0.55
N VAL A 139 11.28 -3.48 -0.66
CA VAL A 139 11.73 -2.75 -1.84
C VAL A 139 10.64 -1.75 -2.26
N ILE A 140 10.92 -0.46 -2.11
CA ILE A 140 9.92 0.62 -2.27
C ILE A 140 10.07 1.40 -3.59
N ALA A 141 11.00 1.01 -4.46
CA ALA A 141 11.13 1.55 -5.82
C ALA A 141 11.71 0.47 -6.76
N PRO A 142 11.55 0.60 -8.10
CA PRO A 142 12.16 -0.32 -9.06
C PRO A 142 13.66 -0.56 -8.79
N PRO A 143 14.09 -1.83 -8.65
CA PRO A 143 15.50 -2.18 -8.51
C PRO A 143 16.35 -1.62 -9.64
N LYS A 144 17.47 -0.96 -9.32
CA LYS A 144 18.44 -0.49 -10.33
C LYS A 144 19.51 -1.55 -10.52
N SER A 145 19.26 -2.47 -11.44
CA SER A 145 20.16 -3.59 -11.76
C SER A 145 21.29 -3.19 -12.70
N GLY A 146 22.46 -3.80 -12.53
CA GLY A 146 23.60 -3.65 -13.43
C GLY A 146 24.51 -4.88 -13.42
N SER A 147 25.56 -4.88 -14.27
CA SER A 147 26.49 -6.01 -14.32
C SER A 147 27.20 -6.20 -12.97
N GLY A 148 26.84 -7.28 -12.26
CA GLY A 148 27.42 -7.63 -10.97
C GLY A 148 27.02 -6.75 -9.78
N LYS A 149 25.95 -5.95 -9.93
CA LYS A 149 25.42 -5.11 -8.84
C LYS A 149 23.91 -4.89 -8.97
N VAL A 150 23.26 -4.60 -7.85
CA VAL A 150 21.87 -4.13 -7.80
C VAL A 150 21.76 -3.11 -6.67
N LEU A 151 21.14 -1.97 -6.95
CA LEU A 151 20.81 -0.95 -5.94
C LEU A 151 19.32 -1.05 -5.62
N LEU A 152 18.99 -1.31 -4.36
CA LEU A 152 17.61 -1.39 -3.87
C LEU A 152 17.31 -0.18 -3.00
N LYS A 153 16.15 0.45 -3.20
CA LYS A 153 15.61 1.42 -2.25
C LYS A 153 14.72 0.66 -1.27
N LEU A 154 15.13 0.61 0.00
CA LEU A 154 14.49 -0.19 1.03
C LEU A 154 13.78 0.71 2.05
N CYS A 155 12.62 0.24 2.52
CA CYS A 155 12.00 0.70 3.76
C CYS A 155 12.28 -0.36 4.82
N GLU A 156 12.88 0.06 5.93
CA GLU A 156 13.46 -0.81 6.95
C GLU A 156 12.57 -0.92 8.19
N LYS A 157 12.78 -1.97 8.99
CA LYS A 157 11.97 -2.26 10.19
C LYS A 157 12.10 -1.21 11.29
N ASP A 158 13.20 -0.46 11.28
CA ASP A 158 13.48 0.62 12.24
C ASP A 158 12.77 1.94 11.87
N GLY A 159 12.03 1.96 10.75
CA GLY A 159 11.36 3.16 10.27
C GLY A 159 12.22 4.04 9.37
N SER A 160 13.44 3.63 9.02
CA SER A 160 14.27 4.32 8.04
C SER A 160 13.99 3.88 6.60
N ALA A 161 14.45 4.67 5.63
CA ALA A 161 14.48 4.28 4.24
C ALA A 161 15.73 4.81 3.53
N GLY A 162 16.29 4.04 2.61
CA GLY A 162 17.53 4.41 1.92
C GLY A 162 17.87 3.48 0.76
N GLU A 163 18.84 3.91 -0.05
CA GLU A 163 19.41 3.07 -1.09
C GLU A 163 20.51 2.16 -0.52
N LYS A 164 20.47 0.88 -0.85
CA LYS A 164 21.45 -0.13 -0.45
C LYS A 164 22.01 -0.85 -1.67
N LEU A 165 23.33 -0.79 -1.82
CA LEU A 165 24.05 -1.43 -2.92
C LEU A 165 24.44 -2.84 -2.54
N PHE A 166 24.07 -3.80 -3.39
CA PHE A 166 24.54 -5.17 -3.33
C PHE A 166 25.38 -5.47 -4.57
N THR A 167 26.48 -6.19 -4.39
CA THR A 167 27.48 -6.50 -5.41
C THR A 167 27.83 -7.99 -5.38
N LYS A 168 28.49 -8.52 -6.41
CA LYS A 168 28.98 -9.91 -6.41
C LYS A 168 29.80 -10.30 -5.16
N ARG A 169 30.44 -9.34 -4.48
CA ARG A 169 31.22 -9.58 -3.26
C ARG A 169 30.35 -9.95 -2.06
N ASP A 170 29.08 -9.55 -2.08
CA ASP A 170 28.11 -9.81 -1.01
C ASP A 170 27.48 -11.22 -1.10
N GLY A 171 27.98 -12.07 -2.03
CA GLY A 171 27.62 -13.48 -2.12
C GLY A 171 26.10 -13.71 -2.16
N ASP A 172 25.58 -14.38 -1.14
CA ASP A 172 24.19 -14.82 -1.04
C ASP A 172 23.22 -13.65 -0.91
N ALA A 173 23.62 -12.59 -0.22
CA ALA A 173 22.82 -11.37 -0.12
C ALA A 173 22.63 -10.73 -1.50
N PHE A 174 23.66 -10.73 -2.35
CA PHE A 174 23.51 -10.28 -3.74
C PHE A 174 22.67 -11.23 -4.59
N ARG A 175 22.82 -12.55 -4.40
CA ARG A 175 21.99 -13.55 -5.11
C ARG A 175 20.50 -13.39 -4.81
N LEU A 176 20.16 -13.04 -3.56
CA LEU A 176 18.81 -12.72 -3.12
C LEU A 176 18.36 -11.35 -3.66
N ALA A 177 19.13 -10.30 -3.38
CA ALA A 177 18.79 -8.93 -3.74
C ALA A 177 18.52 -8.74 -5.24
N ARG A 178 19.28 -9.42 -6.12
CA ARG A 178 19.07 -9.31 -7.58
C ARG A 178 17.77 -9.94 -8.09
N ARG A 179 17.08 -10.72 -7.25
CA ARG A 179 15.82 -11.40 -7.58
C ARG A 179 14.60 -10.66 -7.05
N LEU A 180 14.80 -9.69 -6.16
CA LEU A 180 13.72 -8.89 -5.62
C LEU A 180 13.23 -7.90 -6.68
N ASP A 181 11.93 -7.72 -6.76
CA ASP A 181 11.26 -6.72 -7.58
C ASP A 181 10.61 -5.63 -6.68
N TRP A 182 10.07 -4.59 -7.31
CA TRP A 182 9.36 -3.53 -6.60
C TRP A 182 8.13 -4.06 -5.86
N GLY A 183 8.14 -3.85 -4.54
CA GLY A 183 7.10 -4.30 -3.63
C GLY A 183 7.46 -5.58 -2.88
N ASP A 184 8.51 -6.30 -3.30
CA ASP A 184 8.97 -7.49 -2.62
C ASP A 184 9.60 -7.17 -1.26
N THR A 185 9.64 -8.18 -0.39
CA THR A 185 10.28 -8.13 0.92
C THR A 185 11.54 -8.98 0.94
N GLY A 186 12.63 -8.50 1.54
CA GLY A 186 13.88 -9.24 1.62
C GLY A 186 14.97 -8.56 2.43
#